data_AF-A0A2N6FGV6-F1
#
_entry.id   AF-A0A2N6FGV6-F1
#
_cell.length_a   1.000
_cell.length_b   1.000
_cell.length_c   1.000
_cell.angle_alpha   90.00
_cell.angle_beta   90.00
_cell.angle_gamma   90.00
#
_symmetry.space_group_name_H-M   'P 1'
#
loop_
_entity.id
_entity.type
_entity.pdbx_description
1 polymer ?
#
loop_
_entity_poly.entity_id
_entity_poly.type
_entity_poly.pdbx_seq_one_letter_code
_entity_poly.pdbx_strand_id
1 'polypeptide(L)'
;MLEFKDVTCIETELEDINRVYRSDAPVRLGPDKLPCTAATFVVKRKTGMETYIAILARDIKRSLIYRVDPQARGVGDPSTQLKHGLDLLKGLGFELNALNLKYGSAMLEVVLQDITVITTPAKAKKSNMERSATLSAWENQAAYLEEHNLLDVDDSRLAKMAQDDRNRYNTAVAAYQKLEVEDHYDEQREFLFEHIDALLHGRTPPKPGSFIQETEVKQPTKPPEPKNVEPAPKKDAPKAPASQPRKSVEEKPKPKPREEAPAPKEPAKVIGDPKDKQRIKELDEQLQEFEEQLGELKERLNDSEEQVSELEATNSAQEKALKKAKTELDAFEEQKERIEELEIELEAAHSEADKSEREIRSLKSDNAKYRRKIEDLEDRQTHAVQYDEAPARPRSRLNTGRLLVSSSKSPARSEPSPNAPHVLRKPPPAGATFGVDWDLEYMPCTSLDQVVEIHQSICNAQLTLEGYTTQYCSAHIIIANENGGRQLFMVFNLTQERRFLIYKPIKKPTSNTDIGRLLKEAQKFLQVCGIETEKLNFKQNNELPSDELKKLFTEI
;
A
#
# COMPACT_ATOMS: atom_id res chain seq x y z
N MET A 1 11.66 21.07 -9.94
CA MET A 1 11.93 21.37 -8.51
C MET A 1 11.42 20.26 -7.62
N LEU A 2 10.23 19.72 -7.90
CA LEU A 2 9.82 18.39 -7.43
C LEU A 2 9.93 17.40 -8.58
N GLU A 3 10.31 16.17 -8.25
CA GLU A 3 10.34 15.02 -9.15
C GLU A 3 9.30 14.01 -8.64
N PHE A 4 8.25 13.76 -9.41
CA PHE A 4 7.28 12.72 -9.07
C PHE A 4 7.93 11.35 -9.13
N LYS A 5 7.66 10.53 -8.12
CA LYS A 5 8.08 9.14 -8.06
C LYS A 5 6.84 8.27 -8.16
N ASP A 6 6.76 7.49 -9.23
CA ASP A 6 5.72 6.47 -9.38
C ASP A 6 6.03 5.26 -8.50
N VAL A 7 5.95 5.49 -7.20
CA VAL A 7 6.16 4.50 -6.14
C VAL A 7 5.04 4.63 -5.13
N THR A 8 4.66 3.50 -4.53
CA THR A 8 3.61 3.43 -3.50
C THR A 8 4.10 3.85 -2.12
N CYS A 9 5.40 3.77 -1.88
CA CYS A 9 6.01 4.07 -0.59
C CYS A 9 7.48 4.48 -0.73
N ILE A 10 7.99 5.14 0.30
CA ILE A 10 9.41 5.50 0.45
C ILE A 10 10.10 4.33 1.14
N GLU A 11 10.98 3.64 0.40
CA GLU A 11 11.76 2.52 0.91
C GLU A 11 12.97 3.03 1.68
N THR A 12 12.97 2.91 3.02
CA THR A 12 14.09 3.32 3.87
C THR A 12 14.10 2.57 5.19
N GLU A 13 15.30 2.35 5.74
CA GLU A 13 15.42 1.87 7.11
C GLU A 13 15.04 2.96 8.11
N LEU A 14 14.57 2.54 9.29
CA LEU A 14 14.12 3.45 10.35
C LEU A 14 15.27 4.35 10.85
N GLU A 15 16.49 3.82 10.90
CA GLU A 15 17.69 4.53 11.34
C GLU A 15 18.13 5.65 10.38
N ASP A 16 17.72 5.56 9.12
CA ASP A 16 18.05 6.53 8.08
C ASP A 16 17.08 7.72 8.07
N ILE A 17 15.98 7.66 8.82
CA ILE A 17 14.99 8.74 8.91
C ILE A 17 15.49 9.80 9.88
N ASN A 18 15.87 10.98 9.37
CA ASN A 18 16.40 12.06 10.20
C ASN A 18 15.30 12.97 10.77
N ARG A 19 14.30 13.32 9.95
CA ARG A 19 13.19 14.20 10.33
C ARG A 19 11.91 13.77 9.65
N VAL A 20 10.79 13.87 10.36
CA VAL A 20 9.45 13.67 9.82
C VAL A 20 8.55 14.80 10.28
N TYR A 21 7.76 15.31 9.34
CA TYR A 21 6.67 16.25 9.58
C TYR A 21 5.40 15.63 9.03
N ARG A 22 4.29 15.70 9.76
CA ARG A 22 3.01 15.08 9.39
C ARG A 22 1.88 16.07 9.60
N SER A 23 0.85 16.00 8.75
CA SER A 23 -0.37 16.78 8.93
C SER A 23 -1.31 16.10 9.90
N ASP A 24 -1.83 16.84 10.87
CA ASP A 24 -2.79 16.30 11.85
C ASP A 24 -4.21 16.23 11.29
N ALA A 25 -4.59 17.25 10.49
CA ALA A 25 -5.90 17.34 9.87
C ALA A 25 -5.83 16.98 8.37
N PRO A 26 -6.85 16.27 7.84
CA PRO A 26 -6.94 16.02 6.41
C PRO A 26 -7.36 17.30 5.65
N VAL A 27 -6.75 17.53 4.50
CA VAL A 27 -7.15 18.57 3.54
C VAL A 27 -7.85 17.91 2.37
N ARG A 28 -8.97 18.48 1.94
CA ARG A 28 -9.74 17.95 0.82
C ARG A 28 -9.15 18.45 -0.50
N LEU A 29 -8.57 17.55 -1.29
CA LEU A 29 -7.95 17.83 -2.58
C LEU A 29 -8.67 17.10 -3.71
N GLY A 30 -8.48 17.58 -4.94
CA GLY A 30 -9.06 16.96 -6.12
C GLY A 30 -10.54 17.27 -6.33
N PRO A 31 -11.17 16.62 -7.31
CA PRO A 31 -12.51 16.94 -7.80
C PRO A 31 -13.56 16.45 -6.80
N ASP A 32 -13.35 15.24 -6.29
CA ASP A 32 -14.20 14.55 -5.32
C ASP A 32 -13.90 14.99 -3.89
N LYS A 33 -13.02 15.99 -3.72
CA LYS A 33 -12.63 16.53 -2.41
C LYS A 33 -12.16 15.41 -1.48
N LEU A 34 -11.27 14.56 -2.01
CA LEU A 34 -10.69 13.41 -1.31
C LEU A 34 -9.93 13.92 -0.08
N PRO A 35 -10.20 13.36 1.12
CA PRO A 35 -9.47 13.72 2.33
C PRO A 35 -8.04 13.19 2.23
N CYS A 36 -7.11 14.11 2.04
CA CYS A 36 -5.69 13.81 1.97
C CYS A 36 -5.00 14.20 3.28
N THR A 37 -4.01 13.42 3.69
CA THR A 37 -3.02 13.82 4.71
C THR A 37 -1.66 13.92 4.06
N ALA A 38 -0.80 14.81 4.54
CA ALA A 38 0.53 15.00 3.98
C ALA A 38 1.63 14.71 5.01
N ALA A 39 2.80 14.32 4.52
CA ALA A 39 4.00 14.18 5.31
C ALA A 39 5.24 14.62 4.52
N THR A 40 6.27 15.07 5.23
CA THR A 40 7.59 15.38 4.67
C THR A 40 8.65 14.62 5.45
N PHE A 41 9.58 13.99 4.73
CA PHE A 41 10.64 13.15 5.28
C PHE A 41 11.99 13.68 4.83
N VAL A 42 12.96 13.69 5.74
CA VAL A 42 14.38 13.84 5.41
C VAL A 42 15.06 12.51 5.68
N VAL A 43 15.50 11.85 4.62
CA VAL A 43 16.07 10.51 4.66
C VAL A 43 17.55 10.57 4.32
N LYS A 44 18.36 9.89 5.12
CA LYS A 44 19.80 9.71 4.88
C LYS A 44 20.00 8.58 3.87
N ARG A 45 20.66 8.87 2.76
CA ARG A 45 21.12 7.90 1.76
C ARG A 45 22.64 7.87 1.73
N LYS A 46 23.18 6.88 1.02
CA LYS A 46 24.63 6.79 0.75
C LYS A 46 25.16 8.02 0.01
N THR A 47 24.33 8.63 -0.84
CA THR A 47 24.67 9.77 -1.70
C THR A 47 24.46 11.14 -1.04
N GLY A 48 23.86 11.19 0.15
CA GLY A 48 23.51 12.42 0.83
C GLY A 48 22.15 12.35 1.53
N MET A 49 21.61 13.50 1.92
CA MET A 49 20.26 13.58 2.46
C MET A 49 19.28 13.89 1.34
N GLU A 50 18.18 13.17 1.29
CA GLU A 50 17.10 13.40 0.35
C GLU A 50 15.84 13.83 1.10
N THR A 51 15.10 14.77 0.52
CA THR A 51 13.81 15.21 1.06
C THR A 51 12.68 14.67 0.20
N TYR A 52 11.70 14.03 0.84
CA TYR A 52 10.50 13.50 0.21
C TYR A 52 9.26 14.20 0.74
N ILE A 53 8.30 14.43 -0.15
CA ILE A 53 6.96 14.92 0.15
C ILE A 53 5.99 13.80 -0.23
N ALA A 54 5.11 13.43 0.69
CA ALA A 54 4.09 12.42 0.43
C ALA A 54 2.71 12.99 0.73
N ILE A 55 1.76 12.76 -0.17
CA ILE A 55 0.35 13.11 0.00
C ILE A 55 -0.44 11.81 -0.10
N LEU A 56 -1.12 11.43 0.98
CA LEU A 56 -1.86 10.19 1.15
C LEU A 56 -3.36 10.48 1.09
N ALA A 57 -4.05 9.93 0.09
CA ALA A 57 -5.51 9.91 0.02
C ALA A 57 -6.02 8.63 0.68
N ARG A 58 -6.57 8.75 1.90
CA ARG A 58 -6.91 7.58 2.74
C ARG A 58 -8.03 6.73 2.14
N ASP A 59 -9.01 7.38 1.52
CA ASP A 59 -10.21 6.73 1.01
C ASP A 59 -9.90 5.76 -0.15
N ILE A 60 -8.95 6.13 -1.00
CA ILE A 60 -8.49 5.31 -2.14
C ILE A 60 -7.24 4.48 -1.81
N LYS A 61 -6.69 4.65 -0.60
CA LYS A 61 -5.44 3.99 -0.15
C LYS A 61 -4.26 4.18 -1.11
N ARG A 62 -4.18 5.35 -1.74
CA ARG A 62 -3.09 5.72 -2.66
C ARG A 62 -2.31 6.91 -2.13
N SER A 63 -1.05 6.97 -2.52
CA SER A 63 -0.16 8.08 -2.20
C SER A 63 0.53 8.62 -3.44
N LEU A 64 0.82 9.91 -3.38
CA LEU A 64 1.66 10.63 -4.33
C LEU A 64 2.94 10.99 -3.61
N ILE A 65 4.07 10.53 -4.16
CA ILE A 65 5.38 10.73 -3.56
C ILE A 65 6.21 11.58 -4.52
N TYR A 66 6.77 12.65 -3.98
CA TYR A 66 7.65 13.56 -4.70
C TYR A 66 8.99 13.61 -4.00
N ARG A 67 10.07 13.54 -4.78
CA ARG A 67 11.42 13.84 -4.32
C ARG A 67 11.72 15.31 -4.62
N VAL A 68 12.28 16.03 -3.64
CA VAL A 68 12.77 17.40 -3.87
C VAL A 68 14.09 17.30 -4.62
N ASP A 69 14.17 17.94 -5.80
CA ASP A 69 15.36 17.89 -6.65
C ASP A 69 16.52 18.67 -5.99
N PRO A 70 17.64 18.00 -5.64
CA PRO A 70 18.77 18.67 -4.99
C PRO A 70 19.50 19.66 -5.92
N GLN A 71 19.34 19.52 -7.24
CA GLN A 71 20.00 20.38 -8.23
C GLN A 71 19.17 21.63 -8.58
N ALA A 72 17.94 21.75 -8.06
CA ALA A 72 17.15 22.95 -8.26
C ALA A 72 17.88 24.17 -7.66
N ARG A 73 18.04 25.23 -8.46
CA ARG A 73 18.77 26.46 -8.05
C ARG A 73 18.25 26.96 -6.70
N GLY A 74 19.15 27.06 -5.72
CA GLY A 74 18.86 27.58 -4.37
C GLY A 74 18.40 26.55 -3.34
N VAL A 75 18.32 25.25 -3.68
CA VAL A 75 17.81 24.18 -2.81
C VAL A 75 18.86 23.10 -2.48
N GLY A 76 20.15 23.41 -2.63
CA GLY A 76 21.21 22.39 -2.45
C GLY A 76 21.36 21.86 -1.03
N ASP A 77 20.95 22.62 0.00
CA ASP A 77 21.04 22.19 1.40
C ASP A 77 19.78 21.42 1.84
N PRO A 78 19.89 20.31 2.59
CA PRO A 78 18.73 19.56 3.06
C PRO A 78 17.76 20.39 3.90
N SER A 79 18.23 21.43 4.59
CA SER A 79 17.35 22.33 5.36
C SER A 79 16.52 23.23 4.44
N THR A 80 17.08 23.68 3.31
CA THR A 80 16.33 24.47 2.33
C THR A 80 15.35 23.60 1.55
N GLN A 81 15.70 22.35 1.25
CA GLN A 81 14.77 21.37 0.67
C GLN A 81 13.58 21.09 1.58
N LEU A 82 13.86 20.84 2.87
CA LEU A 82 12.82 20.64 3.87
C LEU A 82 11.91 21.86 3.97
N LYS A 83 12.49 23.07 4.12
CA LYS A 83 11.70 24.30 4.19
C LYS A 83 10.82 24.49 2.95
N HIS A 84 11.38 24.25 1.77
CA HIS A 84 10.63 24.31 0.52
C HIS A 84 9.45 23.31 0.49
N GLY A 85 9.66 22.07 0.92
CA GLY A 85 8.59 21.08 1.02
C GLY A 85 7.49 21.46 2.00
N LEU A 86 7.86 22.02 3.16
CA LEU A 86 6.91 22.54 4.15
C LEU A 86 6.11 23.72 3.61
N ASP A 87 6.77 24.68 2.95
CA ASP A 87 6.12 25.87 2.37
C ASP A 87 5.15 25.48 1.24
N LEU A 88 5.51 24.48 0.41
CA LEU A 88 4.62 23.93 -0.62
C LEU A 88 3.37 23.28 -0.03
N LEU A 89 3.53 22.38 0.94
CA LEU A 89 2.39 21.72 1.58
C LEU A 89 1.50 22.72 2.34
N LYS A 90 2.09 23.75 2.95
CA LYS A 90 1.34 24.86 3.55
C LYS A 90 0.55 25.65 2.50
N GLY A 91 1.11 25.87 1.31
CA GLY A 91 0.41 26.47 0.18
C GLY A 91 -0.78 25.64 -0.31
N LEU A 92 -0.71 24.31 -0.16
CA LEU A 92 -1.83 23.39 -0.41
C LEU A 92 -2.84 23.32 0.75
N GLY A 93 -2.61 24.04 1.85
CA GLY A 93 -3.50 24.12 3.01
C GLY A 93 -3.20 23.11 4.13
N PHE A 94 -2.09 22.37 4.06
CA PHE A 94 -1.71 21.45 5.13
C PHE A 94 -0.99 22.19 6.27
N GLU A 95 -1.37 21.86 7.51
CA GLU A 95 -0.63 22.24 8.70
C GLU A 95 0.19 21.04 9.18
N LEU A 96 1.52 21.18 9.19
CA LEU A 96 2.45 20.10 9.47
C LEU A 96 3.11 20.27 10.84
N ASN A 97 3.11 19.21 11.63
CA ASN A 97 3.77 19.15 12.93
C ASN A 97 4.99 18.23 12.88
N ALA A 98 6.07 18.66 13.55
CA ALA A 98 7.29 17.87 13.65
C ALA A 98 7.04 16.65 14.54
N LEU A 99 7.35 15.46 14.05
CA LEU A 99 7.31 14.26 14.85
C LEU A 99 8.61 14.09 15.64
N ASN A 100 8.47 13.76 16.92
CA ASN A 100 9.62 13.46 17.76
C ASN A 100 10.16 12.08 17.37
N LEU A 101 11.39 12.01 16.87
CA LEU A 101 12.05 10.73 16.54
C LEU A 101 12.99 10.24 17.65
N LYS A 102 13.04 10.90 18.81
CA LYS A 102 13.91 10.50 19.94
C LYS A 102 13.37 9.31 20.75
N TYR A 103 12.50 8.51 20.15
CA TYR A 103 11.94 7.33 20.79
C TYR A 103 12.85 6.11 20.62
N GLY A 104 12.68 5.08 21.46
CA GLY A 104 13.29 3.78 21.23
C GLY A 104 12.73 3.12 19.97
N SER A 105 13.49 2.21 19.35
CA SER A 105 13.16 1.59 18.04
C SER A 105 11.72 1.06 17.95
N ALA A 106 11.24 0.33 18.97
CA ALA A 106 9.87 -0.21 18.99
C ALA A 106 8.78 0.89 18.95
N MET A 107 8.96 1.97 19.72
CA MET A 107 7.99 3.06 19.74
C MET A 107 8.07 3.91 18.46
N LEU A 108 9.27 4.04 17.89
CA LEU A 108 9.47 4.72 16.61
C LEU A 108 8.80 3.93 15.46
N GLU A 109 8.87 2.59 15.49
CA GLU A 109 8.14 1.73 14.56
C GLU A 109 6.63 1.97 14.66
N VAL A 110 6.06 2.00 15.88
CA VAL A 110 4.64 2.29 16.10
C VAL A 110 4.25 3.68 15.57
N VAL A 111 5.03 4.72 15.88
CA VAL A 111 4.75 6.09 15.43
C VAL A 111 4.82 6.22 13.91
N LEU A 112 5.75 5.52 13.25
CA LEU A 112 5.90 5.57 11.80
C LEU A 112 4.95 4.62 11.08
N GLN A 113 4.46 3.56 11.74
CA GLN A 113 3.48 2.63 11.18
C GLN A 113 2.14 3.32 10.85
N ASP A 114 1.81 4.40 11.56
CA ASP A 114 0.67 5.28 11.26
C ASP A 114 0.83 6.07 9.95
N ILE A 115 2.02 6.06 9.36
CA ILE A 115 2.38 6.78 8.14
C ILE A 115 2.63 5.74 7.04
N THR A 116 1.56 5.34 6.35
CA THR A 116 1.58 4.22 5.39
C THR A 116 2.52 4.41 4.19
N VAL A 117 3.03 5.63 3.98
CA VAL A 117 3.92 5.98 2.87
C VAL A 117 5.39 5.69 3.13
N ILE A 118 5.78 5.21 4.31
CA ILE A 118 7.16 4.81 4.61
C ILE A 118 7.23 3.36 5.05
N THR A 119 8.20 2.62 4.52
CA THR A 119 8.38 1.21 4.86
C THR A 119 9.85 0.82 4.71
N THR A 120 10.25 -0.23 5.43
CA THR A 120 11.56 -0.84 5.21
C THR A 120 11.60 -1.51 3.83
N PRO A 121 12.75 -1.53 3.14
CA PRO A 121 12.88 -2.16 1.82
C PRO A 121 12.43 -3.63 1.82
N ALA A 122 12.73 -4.37 2.89
CA ALA A 122 12.31 -5.76 3.02
C ALA A 122 10.77 -5.90 3.07
N LYS A 123 10.09 -5.03 3.82
CA LYS A 123 8.62 -5.01 3.91
C LYS A 123 7.98 -4.47 2.63
N ALA A 124 8.61 -3.50 1.97
CA ALA A 124 8.19 -2.99 0.66
C ALA A 124 8.20 -4.12 -0.38
N LYS A 125 9.32 -4.83 -0.50
CA LYS A 125 9.48 -5.97 -1.42
C LYS A 125 8.45 -7.05 -1.15
N LYS A 126 8.24 -7.41 0.12
CA LYS A 126 7.22 -8.39 0.52
C LYS A 126 5.81 -7.91 0.16
N SER A 127 5.46 -6.67 0.49
CA SER A 127 4.15 -6.10 0.19
C SER A 127 3.88 -5.98 -1.32
N ASN A 128 4.90 -5.63 -2.10
CA ASN A 128 4.79 -5.52 -3.56
C ASN A 128 4.61 -6.91 -4.19
N MET A 129 5.36 -7.92 -3.70
CA MET A 129 5.20 -9.31 -4.13
C MET A 129 3.83 -9.88 -3.78
N GLU A 130 3.33 -9.64 -2.56
CA GLU A 130 2.00 -10.06 -2.12
C GLU A 130 0.90 -9.36 -2.93
N ARG A 131 1.03 -8.06 -3.18
CA ARG A 131 0.09 -7.29 -4.01
C ARG A 131 0.08 -7.80 -5.45
N SER A 132 1.26 -7.98 -6.06
CA SER A 132 1.39 -8.49 -7.43
C SER A 132 0.81 -9.90 -7.56
N ALA A 133 1.09 -10.80 -6.63
CA ALA A 133 0.52 -12.14 -6.62
C ALA A 133 -1.00 -12.12 -6.46
N THR A 134 -1.52 -11.20 -5.64
CA THR A 134 -2.97 -11.03 -5.43
C THR A 134 -3.66 -10.50 -6.68
N LEU A 135 -3.08 -9.48 -7.33
CA LEU A 135 -3.60 -8.93 -8.60
C LEU A 135 -3.59 -10.00 -9.69
N SER A 136 -2.47 -10.70 -9.88
CA SER A 136 -2.38 -11.80 -10.85
C SER A 136 -3.38 -12.93 -10.54
N ALA A 137 -3.62 -13.25 -9.27
CA ALA A 137 -4.64 -14.23 -8.90
C ALA A 137 -6.06 -13.74 -9.25
N TRP A 138 -6.35 -12.46 -9.08
CA TRP A 138 -7.65 -11.88 -9.48
C TRP A 138 -7.80 -11.82 -10.99
N GLU A 139 -6.75 -11.44 -11.73
CA GLU A 139 -6.74 -11.43 -13.20
C GLU A 139 -6.98 -12.83 -13.76
N ASN A 140 -6.28 -13.85 -13.25
CA ASN A 140 -6.48 -15.24 -13.66
C ASN A 140 -7.89 -15.74 -13.33
N GLN A 141 -8.47 -15.30 -12.20
CA GLN A 141 -9.86 -15.62 -11.86
C GLN A 141 -10.86 -14.88 -12.75
N ALA A 142 -10.61 -13.62 -13.08
CA ALA A 142 -11.45 -12.82 -13.95
C ALA A 142 -11.42 -13.32 -15.41
N ALA A 143 -10.27 -13.77 -15.90
CA ALA A 143 -10.10 -14.34 -17.24
C ALA A 143 -11.04 -15.54 -17.48
N TYR A 144 -11.39 -16.30 -16.44
CA TYR A 144 -12.40 -17.36 -16.53
C TYR A 144 -13.76 -16.85 -17.03
N LEU A 145 -14.18 -15.63 -16.66
CA LEU A 145 -15.43 -15.04 -17.15
C LEU A 145 -15.35 -14.70 -18.64
N GLU A 146 -14.22 -14.18 -19.10
CA GLU A 146 -14.02 -13.82 -20.50
C GLU A 146 -13.94 -15.05 -21.40
N GLU A 147 -13.12 -16.04 -21.02
CA GLU A 147 -12.93 -17.28 -21.78
C GLU A 147 -14.24 -18.05 -21.97
N HIS A 148 -15.11 -18.03 -20.96
CA HIS A 148 -16.39 -18.72 -21.01
C HIS A 148 -17.57 -17.82 -21.42
N ASN A 149 -17.31 -16.55 -21.75
CA ASN A 149 -18.32 -15.55 -22.11
C ASN A 149 -19.44 -15.46 -21.06
N LEU A 150 -19.05 -15.42 -19.78
CA LEU A 150 -19.95 -15.43 -18.62
C LEU A 150 -20.18 -14.04 -18.01
N LEU A 151 -19.62 -12.97 -18.57
CA LEU A 151 -19.81 -11.61 -18.04
C LEU A 151 -21.29 -11.21 -17.95
N ASP A 152 -22.12 -11.64 -18.92
CA ASP A 152 -23.55 -11.30 -19.01
C ASP A 152 -24.48 -12.51 -18.75
N VAL A 153 -24.19 -13.30 -17.72
CA VAL A 153 -25.05 -14.44 -17.34
C VAL A 153 -26.28 -13.94 -16.58
N ASP A 154 -27.47 -14.28 -17.08
CA ASP A 154 -28.72 -14.00 -16.38
C ASP A 154 -28.95 -14.96 -15.19
N ASP A 155 -29.78 -14.53 -14.23
CA ASP A 155 -30.08 -15.31 -13.02
C ASP A 155 -30.66 -16.71 -13.35
N SER A 156 -31.34 -16.84 -14.50
CA SER A 156 -31.93 -18.10 -14.97
C SER A 156 -30.88 -19.12 -15.39
N ARG A 157 -29.84 -18.69 -16.13
CA ARG A 157 -28.70 -19.55 -16.47
C ARG A 157 -27.86 -19.84 -15.23
N LEU A 158 -27.65 -18.86 -14.36
CA LEU A 158 -26.91 -19.05 -13.11
C LEU A 158 -27.57 -20.08 -12.19
N ALA A 159 -28.91 -20.11 -12.12
CA ALA A 159 -29.66 -21.10 -11.36
C ALA A 159 -29.57 -22.53 -11.92
N LYS A 160 -29.25 -22.68 -13.21
CA LYS A 160 -29.09 -23.97 -13.90
C LYS A 160 -27.65 -24.49 -13.89
N MET A 161 -26.67 -23.66 -13.53
CA MET A 161 -25.27 -24.09 -13.41
C MET A 161 -25.11 -25.10 -12.28
N ALA A 162 -24.17 -26.03 -12.46
CA ALA A 162 -23.76 -26.89 -11.37
C ALA A 162 -23.21 -26.05 -10.21
N GLN A 163 -23.37 -26.52 -8.97
CA GLN A 163 -22.96 -25.78 -7.78
C GLN A 163 -21.48 -25.37 -7.83
N ASP A 164 -20.61 -26.24 -8.33
CA ASP A 164 -19.17 -25.97 -8.45
C ASP A 164 -18.89 -24.86 -9.48
N ASP A 165 -19.55 -24.90 -10.64
CA ASP A 165 -19.41 -23.86 -11.67
C ASP A 165 -19.96 -22.52 -11.17
N ARG A 166 -21.07 -22.55 -10.41
CA ARG A 166 -21.62 -21.35 -9.76
C ARG A 166 -20.66 -20.75 -8.74
N ASN A 167 -19.98 -21.58 -7.95
CA ASN A 167 -18.97 -21.11 -7.00
C ASN A 167 -17.76 -20.50 -7.72
N ARG A 168 -17.30 -21.10 -8.83
CA ARG A 168 -16.23 -20.55 -9.67
C ARG A 168 -16.64 -19.22 -10.29
N TYR A 169 -17.83 -19.15 -10.87
CA TYR A 169 -18.41 -17.93 -11.41
C TYR A 169 -18.47 -16.82 -10.35
N ASN A 170 -19.04 -17.09 -9.17
CA ASN A 170 -19.13 -16.10 -8.09
C ASN A 170 -17.74 -15.61 -7.63
N THR A 171 -16.75 -16.52 -7.58
CA THR A 171 -15.37 -16.18 -7.23
C THR A 171 -14.75 -15.27 -8.29
N ALA A 172 -14.95 -15.60 -9.57
CA ALA A 172 -14.46 -14.83 -10.70
C ALA A 172 -15.11 -13.43 -10.79
N VAL A 173 -16.43 -13.33 -10.56
CA VAL A 173 -17.14 -12.03 -10.49
C VAL A 173 -16.61 -11.18 -9.34
N ALA A 174 -16.40 -11.78 -8.16
CA ALA A 174 -15.83 -11.07 -7.02
C ALA A 174 -14.38 -10.61 -7.27
N ALA A 175 -13.60 -11.36 -8.06
CA ALA A 175 -12.25 -10.95 -8.48
C ALA A 175 -12.31 -9.78 -9.47
N TYR A 176 -13.18 -9.86 -10.48
CA TYR A 176 -13.40 -8.81 -11.47
C TYR A 176 -13.81 -7.48 -10.82
N GLN A 177 -14.78 -7.50 -9.90
CA GLN A 177 -15.19 -6.30 -9.16
C GLN A 177 -14.05 -5.69 -8.33
N LYS A 178 -13.12 -6.50 -7.81
CA LYS A 178 -11.95 -5.98 -7.08
C LYS A 178 -10.94 -5.32 -8.01
N LEU A 179 -10.76 -5.86 -9.22
CA LEU A 179 -9.92 -5.24 -10.25
C LEU A 179 -10.51 -3.89 -10.68
N GLU A 180 -11.80 -3.82 -10.97
CA GLU A 180 -12.47 -2.55 -11.31
C GLU A 180 -12.29 -1.48 -10.22
N VAL A 181 -12.37 -1.88 -8.95
CA VAL A 181 -12.14 -0.96 -7.82
C VAL A 181 -10.68 -0.50 -7.74
N GLU A 182 -9.70 -1.38 -8.00
CA GLU A 182 -8.29 -1.01 -8.04
C GLU A 182 -7.97 -0.08 -9.22
N ASP A 183 -8.53 -0.36 -10.40
CA ASP A 183 -8.41 0.50 -11.59
C ASP A 183 -9.01 1.88 -11.30
N HIS A 184 -10.19 1.93 -10.70
CA HIS A 184 -10.81 3.19 -10.29
C HIS A 184 -9.95 3.98 -9.28
N TYR A 185 -9.30 3.30 -8.33
CA TYR A 185 -8.38 3.97 -7.40
C TYR A 185 -7.12 4.49 -8.09
N ASP A 186 -6.63 3.81 -9.13
CA ASP A 186 -5.49 4.28 -9.93
C ASP A 186 -5.87 5.46 -10.82
N GLU A 187 -7.08 5.48 -11.40
CA GLU A 187 -7.63 6.65 -12.10
C GLU A 187 -7.77 7.86 -11.16
N GLN A 188 -8.32 7.66 -9.96
CA GLN A 188 -8.43 8.73 -8.97
C GLN A 188 -7.06 9.22 -8.48
N ARG A 189 -6.06 8.34 -8.41
CA ARG A 189 -4.67 8.70 -8.11
C ARG A 189 -4.07 9.57 -9.21
N GLU A 190 -4.23 9.19 -10.47
CA GLU A 190 -3.76 9.98 -11.62
C GLU A 190 -4.43 11.36 -11.67
N PHE A 191 -5.75 11.42 -11.47
CA PHE A 191 -6.42 12.71 -11.40
C PHE A 191 -5.89 13.56 -10.25
N LEU A 192 -5.71 12.97 -9.07
CA LEU A 192 -5.14 13.68 -7.91
C LEU A 192 -3.73 14.18 -8.22
N PHE A 193 -2.93 13.38 -8.93
CA PHE A 193 -1.61 13.76 -9.41
C PHE A 193 -1.68 14.98 -10.32
N GLU A 194 -2.51 14.95 -11.38
CA GLU A 194 -2.69 16.08 -12.30
C GLU A 194 -3.20 17.34 -11.59
N HIS A 195 -4.11 17.17 -10.64
CA HIS A 195 -4.67 18.27 -9.86
C HIS A 195 -3.58 18.95 -9.01
N ILE A 196 -2.78 18.17 -8.30
CA ILE A 196 -1.70 18.68 -7.46
C ILE A 196 -0.58 19.26 -8.34
N ASP A 197 -0.23 18.60 -9.44
CA ASP A 197 0.76 19.10 -10.39
C ASP A 197 0.34 20.44 -11.00
N ALA A 198 -0.94 20.62 -11.34
CA ALA A 198 -1.47 21.89 -11.78
C ALA A 198 -1.32 22.98 -10.70
N LEU A 199 -1.71 22.69 -9.45
CA LEU A 199 -1.57 23.62 -8.33
C LEU A 199 -0.12 24.02 -8.07
N LEU A 200 0.80 23.05 -8.09
CA LEU A 200 2.23 23.28 -7.89
C LEU A 200 2.85 24.17 -8.98
N HIS A 201 2.31 24.13 -10.20
CA HIS A 201 2.76 24.94 -11.32
C HIS A 201 1.92 26.20 -11.56
N GLY A 202 0.99 26.53 -10.65
CA GLY A 202 0.09 27.69 -10.81
C GLY A 202 -0.85 27.58 -12.02
N ARG A 203 -1.08 26.37 -12.53
CA ARG A 203 -2.04 26.08 -13.61
C ARG A 203 -3.43 25.84 -13.01
N THR A 204 -4.47 26.10 -13.80
CA THR A 204 -5.83 25.72 -13.41
C THR A 204 -5.96 24.20 -13.43
N PRO A 205 -6.39 23.55 -12.34
CA PRO A 205 -6.56 22.10 -12.32
C PRO A 205 -7.62 21.65 -13.35
N PRO A 206 -7.47 20.43 -13.90
CA PRO A 206 -8.45 19.87 -14.82
C PRO A 206 -9.84 19.79 -14.17
N LYS A 207 -10.89 19.98 -14.97
CA LYS A 207 -12.28 19.88 -14.48
C LYS A 207 -12.66 18.39 -14.33
N PRO A 208 -13.47 18.03 -13.33
CA PRO A 208 -13.86 16.63 -13.05
C PRO A 208 -14.44 15.84 -14.24
N GLY A 209 -15.02 16.54 -15.24
CA GLY A 209 -15.73 15.91 -16.36
C GLY A 209 -14.91 15.66 -17.63
N SER A 210 -13.59 15.89 -17.64
CA SER A 210 -12.79 15.60 -18.85
C SER A 210 -12.31 14.15 -18.94
N PHE A 211 -12.38 13.38 -17.85
CA PHE A 211 -11.84 12.02 -17.80
C PHE A 211 -12.90 10.96 -17.46
N ILE A 212 -13.86 11.28 -16.59
CA ILE A 212 -14.87 10.33 -16.16
C ILE A 212 -16.11 10.51 -17.05
N GLN A 213 -16.22 9.71 -18.12
CA GLN A 213 -17.57 9.27 -18.52
C GLN A 213 -18.05 8.41 -17.34
N GLU A 214 -19.19 8.75 -16.74
CA GLU A 214 -19.76 8.10 -15.57
C GLU A 214 -19.88 6.57 -15.77
N THR A 215 -18.80 5.83 -15.51
CA THR A 215 -18.88 4.46 -15.01
C THR A 215 -19.27 4.61 -13.56
N GLU A 216 -20.58 4.74 -13.34
CA GLU A 216 -21.19 4.62 -12.04
C GLU A 216 -20.82 3.23 -11.50
N VAL A 217 -19.71 3.13 -10.77
CA VAL A 217 -19.29 1.92 -10.06
C VAL A 217 -20.39 1.67 -9.03
N LYS A 218 -21.36 0.85 -9.42
CA LYS A 218 -22.46 0.46 -8.54
C LYS A 218 -21.85 -0.22 -7.32
N GLN A 219 -21.83 0.49 -6.19
CA GLN A 219 -21.71 -0.16 -4.89
C GLN A 219 -22.74 -1.31 -4.86
N PRO A 220 -22.41 -2.48 -4.28
CA PRO A 220 -23.26 -3.66 -4.36
C PRO A 220 -24.59 -3.43 -3.62
N THR A 221 -25.56 -2.85 -4.31
CA THR A 221 -26.95 -2.75 -3.89
C THR A 221 -27.74 -3.93 -4.45
N LYS A 222 -28.69 -4.40 -3.64
CA LYS A 222 -29.63 -5.51 -3.89
C LYS A 222 -30.22 -5.49 -5.32
N PRO A 223 -30.47 -6.64 -5.97
CA PRO A 223 -30.76 -6.70 -7.41
C PRO A 223 -32.05 -5.96 -7.78
N PRO A 224 -32.04 -5.11 -8.82
CA PRO A 224 -33.24 -4.48 -9.35
C PRO A 224 -33.96 -5.37 -10.38
N GLU A 225 -35.29 -5.29 -10.43
CA GLU A 225 -36.14 -6.00 -11.40
C GLU A 225 -35.97 -5.45 -12.84
N PRO A 226 -36.03 -6.32 -13.86
CA PRO A 226 -35.68 -5.95 -15.23
C PRO A 226 -36.82 -5.24 -15.98
N LYS A 227 -36.47 -4.18 -16.71
CA LYS A 227 -37.30 -3.55 -17.76
C LYS A 227 -36.64 -3.70 -19.13
N ASN A 228 -37.45 -4.10 -20.11
CA ASN A 228 -37.14 -4.25 -21.53
C ASN A 228 -36.78 -2.93 -22.20
N VAL A 229 -35.74 -2.94 -23.04
CA VAL A 229 -35.51 -1.91 -24.08
C VAL A 229 -35.02 -2.55 -25.39
N GLU A 230 -35.55 -2.02 -26.48
CA GLU A 230 -35.45 -2.40 -27.90
C GLU A 230 -34.22 -1.76 -28.59
N PRO A 231 -33.68 -2.28 -29.72
CA PRO A 231 -32.38 -1.87 -30.25
C PRO A 231 -32.46 -0.86 -31.41
N ALA A 232 -31.39 -0.07 -31.60
CA ALA A 232 -31.18 0.84 -32.73
C ALA A 232 -29.67 0.97 -33.09
N PRO A 233 -29.26 1.51 -34.26
CA PRO A 233 -28.29 0.84 -35.14
C PRO A 233 -26.92 1.55 -35.37
N LYS A 234 -26.07 0.82 -36.09
CA LYS A 234 -24.67 1.04 -36.52
C LYS A 234 -24.36 2.37 -37.22
N LYS A 235 -23.12 2.88 -37.04
CA LYS A 235 -22.44 3.82 -37.96
C LYS A 235 -20.92 3.61 -38.07
N ASP A 236 -20.42 3.94 -39.26
CA ASP A 236 -19.10 3.71 -39.83
C ASP A 236 -17.95 4.61 -39.33
N ALA A 237 -16.72 4.16 -39.55
CA ALA A 237 -15.46 4.85 -39.21
C ALA A 237 -14.68 5.27 -40.49
N PRO A 238 -13.91 6.39 -40.45
CA PRO A 238 -12.90 6.69 -41.47
C PRO A 238 -11.44 6.70 -40.95
N LYS A 239 -10.54 6.39 -41.89
CA LYS A 239 -9.06 6.31 -41.84
C LYS A 239 -8.37 7.70 -41.82
N ALA A 240 -7.13 7.74 -41.32
CA ALA A 240 -6.14 8.79 -41.62
C ALA A 240 -4.68 8.23 -41.68
N PRO A 241 -3.72 8.94 -42.34
CA PRO A 241 -2.48 8.34 -42.88
C PRO A 241 -1.15 8.78 -42.22
N ALA A 242 -0.07 8.13 -42.66
CA ALA A 242 1.31 8.15 -42.16
C ALA A 242 2.21 9.32 -42.63
N SER A 243 3.32 9.56 -41.91
CA SER A 243 4.37 10.55 -42.22
C SER A 243 5.81 10.00 -42.08
N GLN A 244 6.72 10.48 -42.94
CA GLN A 244 8.15 10.09 -43.10
C GLN A 244 9.15 11.08 -42.44
N PRO A 245 10.45 10.74 -42.26
CA PRO A 245 11.49 11.63 -41.71
C PRO A 245 12.55 12.15 -42.72
N ARG A 246 13.29 13.23 -42.33
CA ARG A 246 14.31 13.97 -43.11
C ARG A 246 15.77 13.73 -42.61
N LYS A 247 16.74 13.96 -43.51
CA LYS A 247 18.21 13.77 -43.42
C LYS A 247 19.01 15.04 -43.01
N SER A 248 20.24 14.83 -42.52
CA SER A 248 21.27 15.79 -42.10
C SER A 248 22.46 15.90 -43.08
N VAL A 249 23.26 17.00 -42.96
CA VAL A 249 24.37 17.44 -43.85
C VAL A 249 25.66 17.71 -43.03
N GLU A 250 26.82 17.61 -43.70
CA GLU A 250 28.22 17.50 -43.24
C GLU A 250 29.09 18.72 -43.64
N GLU A 251 30.20 19.03 -42.93
CA GLU A 251 31.13 20.15 -43.24
C GLU A 251 32.63 19.87 -42.89
N LYS A 252 33.58 20.57 -43.55
CA LYS A 252 35.08 20.48 -43.57
C LYS A 252 35.69 21.86 -43.99
N PRO A 253 37.04 22.15 -44.03
CA PRO A 253 38.08 22.28 -42.98
C PRO A 253 39.03 23.56 -43.10
N LYS A 254 40.04 23.70 -42.19
CA LYS A 254 41.06 24.80 -41.94
C LYS A 254 42.22 25.01 -42.96
N PRO A 255 42.96 26.16 -42.93
CA PRO A 255 44.32 26.31 -43.50
C PRO A 255 45.45 26.85 -42.56
N LYS A 256 46.71 26.80 -43.07
CA LYS A 256 48.07 26.95 -42.45
C LYS A 256 48.71 28.37 -42.49
N PRO A 257 49.76 28.69 -41.69
CA PRO A 257 50.46 29.99 -41.66
C PRO A 257 51.79 30.06 -42.46
N ARG A 258 52.29 31.29 -42.74
CA ARG A 258 53.45 31.61 -43.61
C ARG A 258 54.48 32.54 -42.91
N GLU A 259 55.75 32.30 -43.19
CA GLU A 259 57.02 32.88 -42.67
C GLU A 259 57.20 34.41 -42.78
N GLU A 260 57.87 34.96 -41.77
CA GLU A 260 58.45 36.31 -41.70
C GLU A 260 59.86 36.40 -42.31
N ALA A 261 60.22 37.58 -42.82
CA ALA A 261 61.56 37.96 -43.27
C ALA A 261 61.83 39.46 -42.99
N PRO A 262 63.11 39.92 -42.97
CA PRO A 262 63.62 40.87 -41.98
C PRO A 262 63.75 42.34 -42.43
N ALA A 263 63.86 43.21 -41.43
CA ALA A 263 64.05 44.67 -41.51
C ALA A 263 65.41 45.14 -42.09
N PRO A 264 65.47 46.37 -42.62
CA PRO A 264 66.67 47.19 -42.43
C PRO A 264 66.45 48.72 -42.22
N LYS A 265 67.13 49.21 -41.17
CA LYS A 265 68.04 50.39 -41.02
C LYS A 265 67.76 51.76 -41.72
N GLU A 266 67.46 52.74 -40.86
CA GLU A 266 68.11 54.07 -40.63
C GLU A 266 68.20 55.18 -41.72
N PRO A 267 68.29 56.48 -41.30
CA PRO A 267 67.43 57.55 -41.82
C PRO A 267 68.12 58.57 -42.73
N ALA A 268 67.37 59.09 -43.71
CA ALA A 268 67.78 60.21 -44.55
C ALA A 268 67.16 61.53 -44.08
N LYS A 269 68.00 62.55 -43.92
CA LYS A 269 67.64 63.95 -43.66
C LYS A 269 66.80 64.49 -44.82
N VAL A 270 65.54 64.87 -44.55
CA VAL A 270 64.68 65.56 -45.52
C VAL A 270 64.28 66.93 -44.97
N ILE A 271 64.64 67.96 -45.74
CA ILE A 271 64.17 69.34 -45.62
C ILE A 271 62.71 69.33 -46.08
N GLY A 272 61.78 69.24 -45.13
CA GLY A 272 60.35 69.09 -45.42
C GLY A 272 59.64 70.43 -45.61
N ASP A 273 59.06 70.61 -46.80
CA ASP A 273 58.01 71.60 -47.08
C ASP A 273 56.88 71.42 -46.05
N PRO A 274 56.20 72.49 -45.60
CA PRO A 274 55.19 72.38 -44.54
C PRO A 274 54.00 71.46 -44.89
N LYS A 275 53.77 71.18 -46.18
CA LYS A 275 52.80 70.17 -46.64
C LYS A 275 53.24 68.73 -46.36
N ASP A 276 54.53 68.44 -46.46
CA ASP A 276 55.05 67.10 -46.15
C ASP A 276 54.97 66.81 -44.65
N LYS A 277 55.15 67.84 -43.81
CA LYS A 277 54.94 67.72 -42.35
C LYS A 277 53.50 67.42 -41.97
N GLN A 278 52.51 67.95 -42.71
CA GLN A 278 51.11 67.62 -42.48
C GLN A 278 50.80 66.18 -42.90
N ARG A 279 51.32 65.74 -44.05
CA ARG A 279 51.10 64.38 -44.54
C ARG A 279 51.80 63.31 -43.69
N ILE A 280 52.98 63.63 -43.13
CA ILE A 280 53.66 62.76 -42.16
C ILE A 280 52.83 62.61 -40.89
N LYS A 281 52.25 63.70 -40.35
CA LYS A 281 51.38 63.62 -39.18
C LYS A 281 50.13 62.77 -39.41
N GLU A 282 49.47 62.94 -40.55
CA GLU A 282 48.29 62.15 -40.91
C GLU A 282 48.62 60.65 -41.07
N LEU A 283 49.81 60.34 -41.63
CA LEU A 283 50.30 58.96 -41.71
C LEU A 283 50.67 58.39 -40.34
N ASP A 284 51.26 59.19 -39.44
CA ASP A 284 51.57 58.77 -38.07
C ASP A 284 50.28 58.49 -37.27
N GLU A 285 49.24 59.32 -37.43
CA GLU A 285 47.92 59.09 -36.84
C GLU A 285 47.26 57.81 -37.37
N GLN A 286 47.32 57.58 -38.69
CA GLN A 286 46.82 56.33 -39.30
C GLN A 286 47.60 55.10 -38.84
N LEU A 287 48.93 55.20 -38.71
CA LEU A 287 49.76 54.12 -38.18
C LEU A 287 49.39 53.80 -36.73
N GLN A 288 49.18 54.83 -35.90
CA GLN A 288 48.77 54.63 -34.52
C GLN A 288 47.40 53.96 -34.42
N GLU A 289 46.43 54.35 -35.26
CA GLU A 289 45.12 53.69 -35.32
C GLU A 289 45.22 52.23 -35.77
N PHE A 290 46.06 51.92 -36.78
CA PHE A 290 46.28 50.54 -37.20
C PHE A 290 47.00 49.69 -36.14
N GLU A 291 47.92 50.28 -35.37
CA GLU A 291 48.58 49.60 -34.25
C GLU A 291 47.59 49.28 -33.12
N GLU A 292 46.67 50.20 -32.81
CA GLU A 292 45.59 49.97 -31.84
C GLU A 292 44.65 48.85 -32.32
N GLN A 293 44.21 48.89 -33.57
CA GLN A 293 43.38 47.83 -34.16
C GLN A 293 44.09 46.46 -34.18
N LEU A 294 45.39 46.43 -34.48
CA LEU A 294 46.20 45.21 -34.40
C LEU A 294 46.34 44.70 -32.96
N GLY A 295 46.41 45.59 -31.98
CA GLY A 295 46.40 45.27 -30.56
C GLY A 295 45.09 44.56 -30.17
N GLU A 296 43.95 45.17 -30.48
CA GLU A 296 42.63 44.61 -30.21
C GLU A 296 42.40 43.27 -30.90
N LEU A 297 42.83 43.13 -32.17
CA LEU A 297 42.71 41.87 -32.90
C LEU A 297 43.56 40.75 -32.30
N LYS A 298 44.76 41.06 -31.78
CA LYS A 298 45.60 40.08 -31.10
C LYS A 298 45.01 39.62 -29.77
N GLU A 299 44.44 40.54 -29.00
CA GLU A 299 43.75 40.20 -27.74
C GLU A 299 42.56 39.28 -28.02
N ARG A 300 41.71 39.64 -28.99
CA ARG A 300 40.58 38.79 -29.42
C ARG A 300 41.01 37.42 -29.94
N LEU A 301 42.16 37.34 -30.63
CA LEU A 301 42.69 36.06 -31.10
C LEU A 301 43.10 35.18 -29.91
N ASN A 302 43.81 35.72 -28.93
CA ASN A 302 44.20 34.99 -27.72
C ASN A 302 42.97 34.51 -26.93
N ASP A 303 41.96 35.37 -26.72
CA ASP A 303 40.72 34.99 -26.05
C ASP A 303 40.01 33.84 -26.79
N SER A 304 40.01 33.88 -28.13
CA SER A 304 39.42 32.82 -28.94
C SER A 304 40.21 31.51 -28.87
N GLU A 305 41.54 31.57 -28.79
CA GLU A 305 42.39 30.39 -28.62
C GLU A 305 42.18 29.74 -27.24
N GLU A 306 42.01 30.55 -26.18
CA GLU A 306 41.68 30.06 -24.85
C GLU A 306 40.30 29.38 -24.82
N GLN A 307 39.28 30.00 -25.42
CA GLN A 307 37.94 29.41 -25.56
C GLN A 307 37.96 28.09 -26.34
N VAL A 308 38.76 28.00 -27.42
CA VAL A 308 38.91 26.76 -28.19
C VAL A 308 39.58 25.68 -27.33
N SER A 309 40.59 26.03 -26.53
CA SER A 309 41.26 25.08 -25.62
C SER A 309 40.30 24.55 -24.55
N GLU A 310 39.46 25.40 -23.96
CA GLU A 310 38.43 24.99 -23.00
C GLU A 310 37.37 24.08 -23.64
N LEU A 311 36.93 24.39 -24.86
CA LEU A 311 35.99 23.57 -25.61
C LEU A 311 36.57 22.19 -25.97
N GLU A 312 37.86 22.13 -26.32
CA GLU A 312 38.54 20.85 -26.57
C GLU A 312 38.66 20.00 -25.28
N ALA A 313 38.97 20.63 -24.15
CA ALA A 313 39.04 19.94 -22.86
C ALA A 313 37.66 19.39 -22.43
N THR A 314 36.59 20.18 -22.61
CA THR A 314 35.22 19.74 -22.29
C THR A 314 34.74 18.63 -23.22
N ASN A 315 35.02 18.71 -24.53
CA ASN A 315 34.73 17.62 -25.47
C ASN A 315 35.48 16.32 -25.10
N SER A 316 36.76 16.42 -24.74
CA SER A 316 37.53 15.25 -24.27
C SER A 316 36.94 14.61 -23.02
N ALA A 317 36.45 15.42 -22.08
CA ALA A 317 35.77 14.92 -20.87
C ALA A 317 34.44 14.23 -21.22
N GLN A 318 33.64 14.81 -22.13
CA GLN A 318 32.38 14.23 -22.58
C GLN A 318 32.59 12.91 -23.32
N GLU A 319 33.60 12.79 -24.18
CA GLU A 319 33.92 11.52 -24.85
C GLU A 319 34.30 10.41 -23.87
N LYS A 320 35.04 10.73 -22.81
CA LYS A 320 35.38 9.77 -21.75
C LYS A 320 34.13 9.34 -20.97
N ALA A 321 33.25 10.28 -20.64
CA ALA A 321 31.97 9.98 -19.98
C ALA A 321 31.08 9.09 -20.86
N LEU A 322 31.01 9.37 -22.17
CA LEU A 322 30.22 8.60 -23.12
C LEU A 322 30.77 7.18 -23.29
N LYS A 323 32.09 7.00 -23.32
CA LYS A 323 32.72 5.67 -23.33
C LYS A 323 32.37 4.88 -22.06
N LYS A 324 32.41 5.52 -20.90
CA LYS A 324 32.03 4.88 -19.62
C LYS A 324 30.56 4.49 -19.60
N ALA A 325 29.67 5.37 -20.06
CA ALA A 325 28.23 5.09 -20.14
C ALA A 325 27.93 3.91 -21.07
N LYS A 326 28.64 3.79 -22.21
CA LYS A 326 28.51 2.64 -23.11
C LYS A 326 28.92 1.33 -22.43
N THR A 327 30.05 1.29 -21.74
CA THR A 327 30.47 0.08 -21.01
C THR A 327 29.51 -0.29 -19.88
N GLU A 328 28.88 0.69 -19.23
CA GLU A 328 27.85 0.44 -18.23
C GLU A 328 26.56 -0.12 -18.88
N LEU A 329 26.18 0.38 -20.07
CA LEU A 329 25.05 -0.14 -20.86
C LEU A 329 25.27 -1.60 -21.27
N ASP A 330 26.45 -1.94 -21.80
CA ASP A 330 26.78 -3.32 -22.22
C ASP A 330 26.70 -4.29 -21.01
N ALA A 331 27.15 -3.84 -19.83
CA ALA A 331 27.05 -4.64 -18.60
C ALA A 331 25.59 -4.83 -18.13
N PHE A 332 24.71 -3.86 -18.37
CA PHE A 332 23.27 -4.02 -18.09
C PHE A 332 22.59 -4.97 -19.07
N GLU A 333 22.99 -4.96 -20.35
CA GLU A 333 22.48 -5.92 -21.34
C GLU A 333 22.88 -7.35 -20.98
N GLU A 334 24.13 -7.60 -20.56
CA GLU A 334 24.59 -8.91 -20.07
C GLU A 334 23.80 -9.36 -18.82
N GLN A 335 23.52 -8.44 -17.88
CA GLN A 335 22.68 -8.75 -16.72
C GLN A 335 21.24 -9.10 -17.11
N LYS A 336 20.69 -8.43 -18.12
CA LYS A 336 19.34 -8.70 -18.62
C LYS A 336 19.26 -10.10 -19.25
N GLU A 337 20.21 -10.46 -20.10
CA GLU A 337 20.30 -11.81 -20.67
C GLU A 337 20.40 -12.87 -19.57
N ARG A 338 21.18 -12.61 -18.51
CA ARG A 338 21.29 -13.52 -17.38
C ARG A 338 19.99 -13.69 -16.59
N ILE A 339 19.18 -12.64 -16.50
CA ILE A 339 17.85 -12.71 -15.86
C ILE A 339 16.90 -13.56 -16.71
N GLU A 340 16.88 -13.34 -18.03
CA GLU A 340 16.04 -14.14 -18.95
C GLU A 340 16.42 -15.64 -18.90
N GLU A 341 17.71 -15.97 -18.81
CA GLU A 341 18.16 -17.37 -18.59
C GLU A 341 17.63 -17.96 -17.28
N LEU A 342 17.70 -17.20 -16.19
CA LEU A 342 17.22 -17.66 -14.87
C LEU A 342 15.70 -17.82 -14.83
N GLU A 343 14.95 -17.01 -15.57
CA GLU A 343 13.50 -17.16 -15.71
C GLU A 343 13.12 -18.48 -16.40
N ILE A 344 13.84 -18.83 -17.48
CA ILE A 344 13.67 -20.12 -18.18
C ILE A 344 14.00 -21.30 -17.25
N GLU A 345 15.10 -21.20 -16.48
CA GLU A 345 15.49 -22.24 -15.52
C GLU A 345 14.44 -22.39 -14.39
N LEU A 346 13.88 -21.28 -13.91
CA LEU A 346 12.84 -21.27 -12.89
C LEU A 346 11.52 -21.87 -13.42
N GLU A 347 11.13 -21.58 -14.66
CA GLU A 347 9.96 -22.20 -15.29
C GLU A 347 10.14 -23.71 -15.49
N ALA A 348 11.34 -24.15 -15.91
CA ALA A 348 11.67 -25.57 -16.01
C ALA A 348 11.58 -26.28 -14.64
N ALA A 349 12.11 -25.66 -13.59
CA ALA A 349 12.03 -26.18 -12.22
C ALA A 349 10.58 -26.27 -11.71
N HIS A 350 9.74 -25.29 -12.02
CA HIS A 350 8.30 -25.34 -11.71
C HIS A 350 7.59 -26.48 -12.46
N SER A 351 7.88 -26.66 -13.75
CA SER A 351 7.34 -27.78 -14.53
C SER A 351 7.72 -29.15 -13.96
N GLU A 352 8.95 -29.28 -13.45
CA GLU A 352 9.42 -30.50 -12.78
C GLU A 352 8.74 -30.72 -11.42
N ALA A 353 8.61 -29.65 -10.61
CA ALA A 353 7.89 -29.69 -9.35
C ALA A 353 6.42 -30.14 -9.55
N ASP A 354 5.73 -29.59 -10.54
CA ASP A 354 4.36 -29.98 -10.89
C ASP A 354 4.23 -31.46 -11.27
N LYS A 355 5.20 -32.00 -12.02
CA LYS A 355 5.25 -33.44 -12.36
C LYS A 355 5.41 -34.27 -11.09
N SER A 356 6.32 -33.89 -10.21
CA SER A 356 6.55 -34.58 -8.94
C SER A 356 5.31 -34.55 -8.03
N GLU A 357 4.57 -33.43 -8.00
CA GLU A 357 3.34 -33.33 -7.22
C GLU A 357 2.25 -34.26 -7.75
N ARG A 358 2.10 -34.37 -9.07
CA ARG A 358 1.13 -35.29 -9.70
C ARG A 358 1.47 -36.74 -9.36
N GLU A 359 2.75 -37.10 -9.39
CA GLU A 359 3.21 -38.42 -8.99
C GLU A 359 2.93 -38.71 -7.50
N ILE A 360 3.24 -37.76 -6.61
CA ILE A 360 2.93 -37.86 -5.17
C ILE A 360 1.42 -38.05 -4.96
N ARG A 361 0.57 -37.31 -5.68
CA ARG A 361 -0.89 -37.45 -5.59
C ARG A 361 -1.34 -38.85 -6.05
N SER A 362 -0.76 -39.37 -7.14
CA SER A 362 -1.04 -40.73 -7.61
C SER A 362 -0.63 -41.79 -6.57
N LEU A 363 0.59 -41.69 -6.04
CA LEU A 363 1.10 -42.62 -5.03
C LEU A 363 0.31 -42.56 -3.71
N LYS A 364 -0.18 -41.39 -3.31
CA LYS A 364 -1.08 -41.24 -2.14
C LYS A 364 -2.41 -41.97 -2.36
N SER A 365 -3.00 -41.84 -3.54
CA SER A 365 -4.23 -42.56 -3.91
C SER A 365 -4.02 -44.08 -3.88
N ASP A 366 -2.93 -44.57 -4.46
CA ASP A 366 -2.65 -46.02 -4.47
C ASP A 366 -2.32 -46.56 -3.08
N ASN A 367 -1.58 -45.82 -2.26
CA ASN A 367 -1.37 -46.16 -0.85
C ASN A 367 -2.69 -46.25 -0.07
N ALA A 368 -3.66 -45.37 -0.33
CA ALA A 368 -4.97 -45.44 0.30
C ALA A 368 -5.73 -46.73 -0.11
N LYS A 369 -5.63 -47.15 -1.38
CA LYS A 369 -6.21 -48.43 -1.84
C LYS A 369 -5.55 -49.63 -1.16
N TYR A 370 -4.21 -49.63 -1.05
CA TYR A 370 -3.49 -50.71 -0.39
C TYR A 370 -3.82 -50.79 1.10
N ARG A 371 -3.94 -49.65 1.79
CA ARG A 371 -4.37 -49.62 3.20
C ARG A 371 -5.74 -50.25 3.41
N ARG A 372 -6.74 -49.89 2.59
CA ARG A 372 -8.07 -50.53 2.66
C ARG A 372 -8.03 -52.03 2.41
N LYS A 373 -7.21 -52.47 1.45
CA LYS A 373 -7.05 -53.90 1.16
C LYS A 373 -6.40 -54.66 2.32
N ILE A 374 -5.46 -54.05 3.04
CA ILE A 374 -4.86 -54.63 4.25
C ILE A 374 -5.93 -54.76 5.34
N GLU A 375 -6.69 -53.69 5.59
CA GLU A 375 -7.80 -53.69 6.56
C GLU A 375 -8.85 -54.77 6.23
N ASP A 376 -9.29 -54.88 4.98
CA ASP A 376 -10.21 -55.93 4.52
C ASP A 376 -9.66 -57.36 4.74
N LEU A 377 -8.35 -57.56 4.60
CA LEU A 377 -7.71 -58.86 4.82
C LEU A 377 -7.57 -59.18 6.31
N GLU A 378 -7.26 -58.19 7.13
CA GLU A 378 -7.21 -58.31 8.60
C GLU A 378 -8.60 -58.65 9.16
N ASP A 379 -9.66 -58.02 8.66
CA ASP A 379 -11.05 -58.34 9.03
C ASP A 379 -11.46 -59.76 8.63
N ARG A 380 -11.04 -60.23 7.44
CA ARG A 380 -11.29 -61.62 7.03
C ARG A 380 -10.54 -62.62 7.90
N GLN A 381 -9.31 -62.30 8.30
CA GLN A 381 -8.51 -63.17 9.15
C GLN A 381 -9.10 -63.28 10.56
N THR A 382 -9.53 -62.16 11.15
CA THR A 382 -10.19 -62.15 12.47
C THR A 382 -11.53 -62.91 12.44
N HIS A 383 -12.33 -62.74 11.39
CA HIS A 383 -13.56 -63.52 11.22
C HIS A 383 -13.29 -65.02 11.06
N ALA A 384 -12.27 -65.44 10.30
CA ALA A 384 -11.96 -66.86 10.12
C ALA A 384 -11.60 -67.56 11.44
N VAL A 385 -10.86 -66.89 12.33
CA VAL A 385 -10.46 -67.44 13.65
C VAL A 385 -11.68 -67.64 14.56
N GLN A 386 -12.70 -66.77 14.48
CA GLN A 386 -13.92 -66.90 15.29
C GLN A 386 -14.78 -68.13 14.95
N TYR A 387 -14.65 -68.72 13.76
CA TYR A 387 -15.46 -69.89 13.37
C TYR A 387 -14.86 -71.24 13.77
N ASP A 388 -13.58 -71.30 14.15
CA ASP A 388 -12.93 -72.53 14.64
C ASP A 388 -13.09 -72.73 16.17
N GLU A 389 -13.58 -71.73 16.90
CA GLU A 389 -13.70 -71.75 18.37
C GLU A 389 -15.16 -71.95 18.86
N ALA A 390 -15.91 -72.86 18.22
CA ALA A 390 -17.26 -73.24 18.66
C ALA A 390 -17.29 -74.59 19.40
N PRO A 391 -17.17 -74.61 20.75
CA PRO A 391 -17.62 -75.76 21.53
C PRO A 391 -19.14 -75.72 21.73
N ALA A 392 -19.75 -76.89 21.60
CA ALA A 392 -21.19 -77.11 21.70
C ALA A 392 -21.78 -76.82 23.10
N ARG A 393 -23.07 -76.42 23.08
CA ARG A 393 -24.13 -76.53 24.13
C ARG A 393 -24.46 -75.24 24.95
N PRO A 394 -25.56 -75.21 25.74
CA PRO A 394 -26.92 -74.97 25.25
C PRO A 394 -27.68 -73.88 26.06
N ARG A 395 -28.84 -73.51 25.51
CA ARG A 395 -29.90 -72.61 26.02
C ARG A 395 -30.16 -72.62 27.55
N SER A 396 -30.24 -71.42 28.15
CA SER A 396 -31.24 -71.03 29.18
C SER A 396 -31.27 -69.48 29.25
N ARG A 397 -32.38 -68.80 28.94
CA ARG A 397 -33.60 -68.45 29.72
C ARG A 397 -33.39 -67.42 30.85
N LEU A 398 -34.15 -66.31 30.69
CA LEU A 398 -34.75 -65.41 31.69
C LEU A 398 -33.90 -64.30 32.34
N ASN A 399 -34.40 -63.06 32.16
CA ASN A 399 -34.93 -62.16 33.20
C ASN A 399 -34.39 -60.71 33.27
N THR A 400 -35.30 -59.78 32.91
CA THR A 400 -35.74 -58.58 33.67
C THR A 400 -34.72 -57.59 34.23
N GLY A 401 -34.84 -56.32 33.83
CA GLY A 401 -34.18 -55.19 34.50
C GLY A 401 -34.53 -53.82 33.91
N ARG A 402 -35.81 -53.45 33.96
CA ARG A 402 -36.35 -52.12 33.63
C ARG A 402 -35.99 -51.13 34.74
N LEU A 403 -35.24 -50.06 34.43
CA LEU A 403 -35.07 -48.90 35.31
C LEU A 403 -35.32 -47.61 34.51
N LEU A 404 -36.52 -47.07 34.72
CA LEU A 404 -36.93 -45.72 34.37
C LEU A 404 -36.31 -44.75 35.39
N VAL A 405 -35.56 -43.76 34.94
CA VAL A 405 -35.17 -42.60 35.77
C VAL A 405 -35.96 -41.38 35.30
N SER A 406 -36.66 -40.82 36.26
CA SER A 406 -37.61 -39.73 36.23
C SER A 406 -37.00 -38.37 35.91
N SER A 407 -37.70 -37.62 35.04
CA SER A 407 -37.47 -36.20 34.74
C SER A 407 -37.99 -35.29 35.86
N SER A 408 -37.14 -34.44 36.41
CA SER A 408 -37.54 -33.27 37.20
C SER A 408 -37.60 -32.02 36.31
N LYS A 409 -38.74 -31.31 36.41
CA LYS A 409 -39.05 -30.02 35.78
C LYS A 409 -38.21 -28.90 36.41
N SER A 410 -37.59 -28.08 35.56
CA SER A 410 -36.99 -26.78 35.88
C SER A 410 -37.64 -25.68 35.02
N PRO A 411 -37.66 -24.40 35.47
CA PRO A 411 -38.56 -23.37 34.96
C PRO A 411 -38.11 -22.77 33.61
N ALA A 412 -39.07 -22.12 32.97
CA ALA A 412 -39.04 -21.57 31.61
C ALA A 412 -37.74 -20.79 31.31
N ARG A 413 -37.01 -21.29 30.31
CA ARG A 413 -35.84 -20.68 29.70
C ARG A 413 -36.33 -19.81 28.54
N SER A 414 -35.93 -18.55 28.51
CA SER A 414 -36.10 -17.64 27.38
C SER A 414 -35.57 -18.27 26.10
N GLU A 415 -36.31 -18.10 25.00
CA GLU A 415 -35.93 -18.64 23.69
C GLU A 415 -34.56 -18.08 23.25
N PRO A 416 -33.61 -18.94 22.83
CA PRO A 416 -32.29 -18.49 22.40
C PRO A 416 -32.34 -17.78 21.04
N SER A 417 -31.56 -16.69 20.92
CA SER A 417 -31.31 -15.96 19.66
C SER A 417 -30.93 -16.92 18.52
N PRO A 418 -31.51 -16.80 17.30
CA PRO A 418 -31.32 -17.75 16.20
C PRO A 418 -29.93 -17.76 15.55
N ASN A 419 -29.01 -16.89 15.97
CA ASN A 419 -27.91 -16.45 15.10
C ASN A 419 -26.49 -16.64 15.64
N ALA A 420 -26.28 -17.22 16.83
CA ALA A 420 -24.93 -17.58 17.29
C ALA A 420 -24.54 -18.98 16.75
N PRO A 421 -23.28 -19.24 16.36
CA PRO A 421 -22.84 -20.57 15.95
C PRO A 421 -23.06 -21.56 17.10
N HIS A 422 -24.17 -22.31 17.03
CA HIS A 422 -24.69 -23.14 18.13
C HIS A 422 -23.77 -24.26 18.60
N VAL A 423 -22.65 -24.49 17.90
CA VAL A 423 -21.87 -25.72 18.00
C VAL A 423 -20.89 -25.74 19.18
N LEU A 424 -20.48 -24.59 19.76
CA LEU A 424 -19.46 -24.58 20.83
C LEU A 424 -19.67 -23.48 21.89
N ARG A 425 -20.81 -23.49 22.61
CA ARG A 425 -20.91 -22.77 23.89
C ARG A 425 -20.13 -23.53 24.96
N LYS A 426 -18.80 -23.35 25.01
CA LYS A 426 -17.98 -23.98 26.04
C LYS A 426 -18.23 -23.28 27.38
N PRO A 427 -18.40 -24.03 28.48
CA PRO A 427 -18.38 -23.41 29.80
C PRO A 427 -16.99 -22.81 30.04
N PRO A 428 -16.89 -21.71 30.81
CA PRO A 428 -15.60 -21.12 31.13
C PRO A 428 -14.68 -22.15 31.81
N PRO A 429 -13.37 -22.14 31.52
CA PRO A 429 -12.42 -23.03 32.17
C PRO A 429 -12.49 -22.92 33.70
N ALA A 430 -12.25 -24.04 34.40
CA ALA A 430 -12.21 -24.04 35.85
C ALA A 430 -11.14 -23.04 36.34
N GLY A 431 -11.56 -22.04 37.13
CA GLY A 431 -10.68 -21.00 37.66
C GLY A 431 -10.59 -19.72 36.81
N ALA A 432 -11.32 -19.63 35.69
CA ALA A 432 -11.40 -18.38 34.94
C ALA A 432 -12.04 -17.26 35.79
N THR A 433 -11.54 -16.03 35.63
CA THR A 433 -12.16 -14.83 36.23
C THR A 433 -13.38 -14.38 35.40
N PHE A 434 -13.27 -14.46 34.07
CA PHE A 434 -14.25 -13.97 33.12
C PHE A 434 -14.82 -15.11 32.28
N GLY A 435 -16.08 -14.97 31.88
CA GLY A 435 -16.74 -15.87 30.94
C GLY A 435 -17.55 -15.08 29.92
N VAL A 436 -17.69 -15.62 28.71
CA VAL A 436 -18.54 -15.06 27.66
C VAL A 436 -20.01 -15.16 28.07
N ASP A 437 -20.73 -14.05 27.99
CA ASP A 437 -22.18 -14.01 28.07
C ASP A 437 -22.76 -14.12 26.66
N TRP A 438 -23.02 -15.35 26.23
CA TRP A 438 -23.52 -15.68 24.89
C TRP A 438 -24.91 -15.13 24.58
N ASP A 439 -25.65 -14.69 25.60
CA ASP A 439 -27.00 -14.20 25.45
C ASP A 439 -27.03 -12.65 25.38
N LEU A 440 -25.87 -11.98 25.49
CA LEU A 440 -25.74 -10.55 25.24
C LEU A 440 -25.09 -10.25 23.89
N GLU A 441 -25.85 -9.62 23.00
CA GLU A 441 -25.35 -9.07 21.74
C GLU A 441 -24.91 -7.59 21.88
N TYR A 442 -25.47 -6.88 22.87
CA TYR A 442 -25.23 -5.47 23.15
C TYR A 442 -24.99 -5.24 24.65
N MET A 443 -24.42 -4.10 25.01
CA MET A 443 -24.24 -3.76 26.42
C MET A 443 -25.59 -3.56 27.11
N PRO A 444 -25.81 -4.12 28.32
CA PRO A 444 -27.05 -3.98 29.06
C PRO A 444 -27.13 -2.61 29.77
N CYS A 445 -26.81 -1.53 29.06
CA CYS A 445 -26.88 -0.16 29.55
C CYS A 445 -27.97 0.58 28.77
N THR A 446 -28.95 1.12 29.48
CA THR A 446 -30.08 1.86 28.87
C THR A 446 -29.76 3.34 28.64
N SER A 447 -28.70 3.86 29.25
CA SER A 447 -28.27 5.25 29.07
C SER A 447 -26.77 5.39 29.28
N LEU A 448 -26.17 6.41 28.66
CA LEU A 448 -24.77 6.74 28.85
C LEU A 448 -24.45 7.18 30.28
N ASP A 449 -25.44 7.71 31.01
CA ASP A 449 -25.31 8.11 32.41
C ASP A 449 -25.03 6.93 33.34
N GLN A 450 -25.33 5.70 32.91
CA GLN A 450 -24.98 4.50 33.66
C GLN A 450 -23.49 4.18 33.53
N VAL A 451 -22.79 4.67 32.52
CA VAL A 451 -21.39 4.37 32.30
C VAL A 451 -20.51 5.23 33.21
N VAL A 452 -19.76 4.57 34.09
CA VAL A 452 -18.89 5.23 35.07
C VAL A 452 -17.49 5.44 34.50
N GLU A 453 -16.97 4.44 33.78
CA GLU A 453 -15.59 4.42 33.29
C GLU A 453 -15.45 3.51 32.08
N ILE A 454 -14.67 3.94 31.09
CA ILE A 454 -14.33 3.14 29.91
C ILE A 454 -12.81 3.11 29.75
N HIS A 455 -12.27 1.93 29.46
CA HIS A 455 -10.93 1.74 28.96
C HIS A 455 -11.03 1.21 27.53
N GLN A 456 -10.31 1.83 26.60
CA GLN A 456 -10.32 1.48 25.18
C GLN A 456 -8.98 0.86 24.79
N SER A 457 -9.01 -0.10 23.87
CA SER A 457 -7.81 -0.66 23.27
C SER A 457 -7.07 0.37 22.42
N ILE A 458 -5.75 0.47 22.61
CA ILE A 458 -4.86 1.35 21.83
C ILE A 458 -4.51 0.69 20.48
N CYS A 459 -4.55 -0.65 20.44
CA CYS A 459 -4.23 -1.46 19.26
C CYS A 459 -5.27 -2.56 19.03
N ASN A 460 -5.34 -3.04 17.79
CA ASN A 460 -6.11 -4.22 17.43
C ASN A 460 -5.21 -5.46 17.50
N ALA A 461 -5.75 -6.58 17.97
CA ALA A 461 -5.05 -7.86 17.96
C ALA A 461 -5.78 -8.87 17.07
N GLN A 462 -5.02 -9.73 16.39
CA GLN A 462 -5.58 -10.84 15.64
C GLN A 462 -5.83 -12.02 16.59
N LEU A 463 -7.10 -12.31 16.88
CA LEU A 463 -7.50 -13.29 17.89
C LEU A 463 -8.43 -14.35 17.32
N THR A 464 -8.34 -15.56 17.87
CA THR A 464 -9.31 -16.65 17.67
C THR A 464 -10.17 -16.76 18.92
N LEU A 465 -11.22 -15.95 19.00
CA LEU A 465 -12.15 -15.97 20.14
C LEU A 465 -13.14 -17.12 20.01
N GLU A 466 -13.71 -17.55 21.14
CA GLU A 466 -14.50 -18.78 21.25
C GLU A 466 -15.59 -18.86 20.15
N GLY A 467 -15.50 -19.87 19.28
CA GLY A 467 -16.49 -20.10 18.21
C GLY A 467 -16.33 -19.23 16.96
N TYR A 468 -15.32 -18.36 16.88
CA TYR A 468 -15.05 -17.49 15.74
C TYR A 468 -13.72 -17.80 15.07
N THR A 469 -13.63 -17.50 13.78
CA THR A 469 -12.38 -17.57 13.01
C THR A 469 -11.41 -16.47 13.46
N THR A 470 -10.13 -16.69 13.19
CA THR A 470 -9.06 -15.74 13.48
C THR A 470 -9.30 -14.41 12.76
N GLN A 471 -9.50 -13.33 13.52
CA GLN A 471 -9.79 -12.01 12.97
C GLN A 471 -9.23 -10.88 13.85
N TYR A 472 -9.08 -9.70 13.27
CA TYR A 472 -8.69 -8.50 14.02
C TYR A 472 -9.84 -8.02 14.91
N CYS A 473 -9.54 -7.83 16.19
CA CYS A 473 -10.48 -7.40 17.20
C CYS A 473 -9.94 -6.18 17.95
N SER A 474 -10.81 -5.22 18.24
CA SER A 474 -10.59 -4.19 19.27
C SER A 474 -11.31 -4.60 20.57
N ALA A 475 -10.91 -4.03 21.71
CA ALA A 475 -11.51 -4.37 22.99
C ALA A 475 -11.77 -3.15 23.87
N HIS A 476 -12.83 -3.21 24.67
CA HIS A 476 -13.20 -2.16 25.61
C HIS A 476 -13.48 -2.78 26.98
N ILE A 477 -13.03 -2.14 28.06
CA ILE A 477 -13.45 -2.47 29.42
C ILE A 477 -14.39 -1.37 29.89
N ILE A 478 -15.64 -1.73 30.20
CA ILE A 478 -16.69 -0.78 30.56
C ILE A 478 -17.14 -1.08 31.99
N ILE A 479 -17.12 -0.06 32.84
CA ILE A 479 -17.70 -0.10 34.19
C ILE A 479 -18.99 0.71 34.16
N ALA A 480 -20.11 0.06 34.46
CA ALA A 480 -21.43 0.69 34.45
C ALA A 480 -22.23 0.39 35.73
N ASN A 481 -23.15 1.29 36.08
CA ASN A 481 -24.11 1.11 37.16
C ASN A 481 -25.33 0.33 36.63
N GLU A 482 -25.53 -0.89 37.09
CA GLU A 482 -26.65 -1.75 36.71
C GLU A 482 -27.34 -2.29 37.98
N ASN A 483 -28.67 -2.17 38.07
CA ASN A 483 -29.48 -2.69 39.19
C ASN A 483 -29.01 -2.24 40.59
N GLY A 484 -28.51 -1.00 40.70
CA GLY A 484 -28.03 -0.43 41.97
C GLY A 484 -26.63 -0.88 42.40
N GLY A 485 -25.94 -1.68 41.56
CA GLY A 485 -24.54 -2.05 41.75
C GLY A 485 -23.68 -1.63 40.56
N ARG A 486 -22.35 -1.62 40.73
CA ARG A 486 -21.44 -1.44 39.59
C ARG A 486 -21.05 -2.80 39.03
N GLN A 487 -21.11 -2.92 37.71
CA GLN A 487 -20.67 -4.10 36.97
C GLN A 487 -19.53 -3.73 36.01
N LEU A 488 -18.70 -4.72 35.70
CA LEU A 488 -17.62 -4.62 34.74
C LEU A 488 -17.90 -5.55 33.57
N PHE A 489 -17.73 -5.04 32.35
CA PHE A 489 -17.89 -5.77 31.10
C PHE A 489 -16.62 -5.62 30.30
N MET A 490 -16.13 -6.69 29.68
CA MET A 490 -15.13 -6.59 28.61
C MET A 490 -15.81 -6.90 27.30
N VAL A 491 -15.70 -6.01 26.32
CA VAL A 491 -16.37 -6.14 25.04
C VAL A 491 -15.34 -6.22 23.93
N PHE A 492 -15.34 -7.32 23.19
CA PHE A 492 -14.55 -7.47 21.96
C PHE A 492 -15.42 -7.10 20.75
N ASN A 493 -14.91 -6.22 19.89
CA ASN A 493 -15.51 -5.91 18.60
C ASN A 493 -14.89 -6.80 17.52
N LEU A 494 -15.67 -7.73 16.98
CA LEU A 494 -15.27 -8.67 15.93
C LEU A 494 -15.48 -8.02 14.56
N THR A 495 -14.41 -7.46 13.99
CA THR A 495 -14.50 -6.60 12.79
C THR A 495 -15.09 -7.31 11.56
N GLN A 496 -14.75 -8.59 11.35
CA GLN A 496 -15.20 -9.34 10.17
C GLN A 496 -16.67 -9.75 10.30
N GLU A 497 -17.05 -10.21 11.50
CA GLU A 497 -18.42 -10.68 11.79
C GLU A 497 -19.38 -9.53 12.11
N ARG A 498 -18.87 -8.31 12.33
CA ARG A 498 -19.61 -7.11 12.73
C ARG A 498 -20.47 -7.36 13.99
N ARG A 499 -19.87 -8.01 14.99
CA ARG A 499 -20.55 -8.39 16.24
C ARG A 499 -19.70 -8.08 17.46
N PHE A 500 -20.37 -7.98 18.60
CA PHE A 500 -19.71 -7.86 19.89
C PHE A 500 -19.71 -9.20 20.63
N LEU A 501 -18.61 -9.47 21.34
CA LEU A 501 -18.51 -10.58 22.27
C LEU A 501 -18.29 -10.02 23.67
N ILE A 502 -19.28 -10.22 24.55
CA ILE A 502 -19.31 -9.60 25.87
C ILE A 502 -18.89 -10.61 26.94
N TYR A 503 -17.81 -10.32 27.64
CA TYR A 503 -17.33 -11.08 28.78
C TYR A 503 -17.75 -10.41 30.09
N LYS A 504 -18.21 -11.22 31.04
CA LYS A 504 -18.54 -10.78 32.41
C LYS A 504 -17.71 -11.53 33.45
N PRO A 505 -17.44 -10.90 34.61
CA PRO A 505 -16.91 -11.61 35.77
C PRO A 505 -17.83 -12.77 36.17
N ILE A 506 -17.27 -13.96 36.34
CA ILE A 506 -18.02 -15.15 36.78
C ILE A 506 -18.58 -14.95 38.20
N LYS A 507 -17.82 -14.24 39.05
CA LYS A 507 -18.26 -13.81 40.38
C LYS A 507 -18.65 -12.34 40.32
N LYS A 508 -19.90 -12.03 40.66
CA LYS A 508 -20.41 -10.65 40.70
C LYS A 508 -19.63 -9.84 41.76
N PRO A 509 -19.14 -8.63 41.41
CA PRO A 509 -18.47 -7.77 42.38
C PRO A 509 -19.46 -7.31 43.46
N THR A 510 -19.04 -7.33 44.72
CA THR A 510 -19.88 -6.89 45.86
C THR A 510 -19.47 -5.50 46.34
N SER A 511 -18.22 -5.10 46.10
CA SER A 511 -17.66 -3.83 46.55
C SER A 511 -16.91 -3.08 45.44
N ASN A 512 -16.74 -1.77 45.62
CA ASN A 512 -15.90 -0.96 44.72
C ASN A 512 -14.44 -1.44 44.68
N THR A 513 -13.92 -1.98 45.80
CA THR A 513 -12.59 -2.58 45.86
C THR A 513 -12.47 -3.83 44.99
N ASP A 514 -13.54 -4.63 44.87
CA ASP A 514 -13.56 -5.80 44.00
C ASP A 514 -13.51 -5.38 42.52
N ILE A 515 -14.20 -4.30 42.15
CA ILE A 515 -14.18 -3.77 40.78
C ILE A 515 -12.80 -3.28 40.39
N GLY A 516 -12.09 -2.59 41.29
CA GLY A 516 -10.71 -2.18 41.03
C GLY A 516 -9.77 -3.38 40.82
N ARG A 517 -10.01 -4.51 41.50
CA ARG A 517 -9.26 -5.76 41.29
C ARG A 517 -9.61 -6.41 39.96
N LEU A 518 -10.90 -6.54 39.66
CA LEU A 518 -11.39 -7.09 38.39
C LEU A 518 -10.93 -6.26 37.20
N LEU A 519 -10.86 -4.93 37.32
CA LEU A 519 -10.32 -4.05 36.27
C LEU A 519 -8.86 -4.39 35.96
N LYS A 520 -8.03 -4.56 36.99
CA LYS A 520 -6.62 -4.96 36.79
C LYS A 520 -6.50 -6.36 36.18
N GLU A 521 -7.37 -7.29 36.56
CA GLU A 521 -7.40 -8.62 35.97
C GLU A 521 -7.86 -8.59 34.50
N ALA A 522 -8.85 -7.77 34.17
CA ALA A 522 -9.31 -7.54 32.80
C ALA A 522 -8.21 -6.93 31.92
N GLN A 523 -7.52 -5.90 32.42
CA GLN A 523 -6.38 -5.29 31.73
C GLN A 523 -5.26 -6.31 31.49
N LYS A 524 -4.93 -7.12 32.51
CA LYS A 524 -3.93 -8.19 32.39
C LYS A 524 -4.36 -9.25 31.38
N PHE A 525 -5.64 -9.62 31.35
CA PHE A 525 -6.19 -10.56 30.39
C PHE A 525 -6.04 -10.04 28.95
N LEU A 526 -6.44 -8.79 28.69
CA LEU A 526 -6.28 -8.15 27.38
C LEU A 526 -4.81 -8.03 26.98
N GLN A 527 -3.91 -7.70 27.92
CA GLN A 527 -2.48 -7.63 27.67
C GLN A 527 -1.89 -8.98 27.24
N VAL A 528 -2.35 -10.09 27.84
CA VAL A 528 -1.96 -11.45 27.43
C VAL A 528 -2.46 -11.78 26.02
N CYS A 529 -3.62 -11.22 25.63
CA CYS A 529 -4.12 -11.28 24.26
C CYS A 529 -3.40 -10.31 23.29
N GLY A 530 -2.39 -9.57 23.73
CA GLY A 530 -1.68 -8.59 22.91
C GLY A 530 -2.45 -7.28 22.69
N ILE A 531 -3.41 -6.97 23.56
CA ILE A 531 -4.19 -5.73 23.52
C ILE A 531 -3.80 -4.87 24.72
N GLU A 532 -3.25 -3.69 24.45
CA GLU A 532 -3.03 -2.66 25.45
C GLU A 532 -4.25 -1.75 25.55
N THR A 533 -4.57 -1.27 26.77
CA THR A 533 -5.74 -0.43 27.01
C THR A 533 -5.38 0.85 27.73
N GLU A 534 -6.08 1.94 27.39
CA GLU A 534 -5.99 3.22 28.07
C GLU A 534 -7.35 3.69 28.59
N LYS A 535 -7.33 4.47 29.66
CA LYS A 535 -8.53 5.05 30.24
C LYS A 535 -9.02 6.23 29.41
N LEU A 536 -10.28 6.21 29.02
CA LEU A 536 -10.89 7.27 28.23
C LEU A 536 -11.39 8.41 29.12
N ASN A 537 -10.95 9.64 28.81
CA ASN A 537 -11.35 10.86 29.52
C ASN A 537 -12.71 11.40 29.02
N PHE A 538 -13.82 10.83 29.48
CA PHE A 538 -15.18 11.22 29.08
C PHE A 538 -15.68 12.58 29.61
N LYS A 539 -15.00 13.19 30.59
CA LYS A 539 -15.54 14.31 31.37
C LYS A 539 -15.61 15.66 30.65
N GLN A 540 -15.07 15.80 29.44
CA GLN A 540 -14.96 17.12 28.81
C GLN A 540 -16.11 17.49 27.86
N ASN A 541 -16.77 16.54 27.19
CA ASN A 541 -17.78 16.89 26.17
C ASN A 541 -19.09 16.07 26.16
N ASN A 542 -19.29 15.09 27.08
CA ASN A 542 -20.46 14.18 27.08
C ASN A 542 -20.73 13.42 25.76
N GLU A 543 -19.88 13.55 24.75
CA GLU A 543 -19.97 12.81 23.49
C GLU A 543 -19.08 11.57 23.55
N LEU A 544 -19.64 10.45 23.07
CA LEU A 544 -18.87 9.24 22.81
C LEU A 544 -17.83 9.52 21.72
N PRO A 545 -16.55 9.28 21.97
CA PRO A 545 -15.46 9.66 21.06
C PRO A 545 -15.40 8.81 19.79
N SER A 546 -16.09 7.68 19.73
CA SER A 546 -16.13 6.84 18.52
C SER A 546 -17.55 6.41 18.16
N ASP A 547 -17.83 6.40 16.86
CA ASP A 547 -19.10 5.87 16.33
C ASP A 547 -19.24 4.36 16.58
N GLU A 548 -18.13 3.65 16.81
CA GLU A 548 -18.13 2.25 17.26
C GLU A 548 -18.69 2.08 18.66
N LEU A 549 -18.28 2.95 19.60
CA LEU A 549 -18.84 2.94 20.95
C LEU A 549 -20.32 3.32 20.93
N LYS A 550 -20.77 4.21 20.04
CA LYS A 550 -22.20 4.50 19.88
C LYS A 550 -22.98 3.23 19.53
N LYS A 551 -22.51 2.47 18.52
CA LYS A 551 -23.13 1.20 18.08
C LYS A 551 -23.22 0.16 19.20
N LEU A 552 -22.30 0.20 20.16
CA LEU A 552 -22.27 -0.71 21.31
C LEU A 552 -23.38 -0.42 22.34
N PHE A 553 -23.90 0.80 22.34
CA PHE A 553 -25.05 1.23 23.17
C PHE A 553 -26.37 1.34 22.39
N THR A 554 -26.35 1.20 21.05
CA THR A 554 -27.58 1.31 20.24
C THR A 554 -28.24 -0.04 20.00
N GLU A 555 -29.26 -0.32 20.80
CA GLU A 555 -30.51 -0.97 20.37
C GLU A 555 -31.72 -0.12 20.85
N ILE A 556 -31.52 1.21 20.96
CA ILE A 556 -32.51 2.21 21.43
C ILE A 556 -32.96 3.09 20.27
#